data_AF-A0A1G6XHC0-F1
#
_entry.id   AF-A0A1G6XHC0-F1
#
_cell.length_a   1.000
_cell.length_b   1.000
_cell.length_c   1.000
_cell.angle_alpha   90.00
_cell.angle_beta   90.00
_cell.angle_gamma   90.00
#
_symmetry.space_group_name_H-M   'P 1'
#
loop_
_entity.id
_entity.type
_entity.pdbx_description
1 polymer ?
#
loop_
_entity_poly.entity_id
_entity_poly.type
_entity_poly.pdbx_seq_one_letter_code
_entity_poly.pdbx_strand_id
1 'polypeptide(L)'
;MTQLKTSALVVLDPAGTAAHGSLPATWRALAASVPVVWSDPAESPGDAVARAAGESTGRIAVLAAGTAAEPALRVAAEWPDRVERVLLVDPGADGGTAPGKPTQAAGEAWMAGHADARAALLDSGVDVVLLACSTGGARDRIPPPLPLGHPDVLAAVEAELGLGERAIGDSAGIGENEPTVGEEPRVDDFADPDDFADAVGVDPTPGQVDDYRKHTEDR
;
A
#
# COMPACT_ATOMS: atom_id res chain seq x y z
N MET A 1 15.18 -22.04 -7.55
CA MET A 1 14.03 -21.55 -8.33
C MET A 1 14.13 -20.04 -8.33
N THR A 2 14.32 -19.42 -9.50
CA THR A 2 14.41 -17.96 -9.62
C THR A 2 13.02 -17.39 -9.38
N GLN A 3 12.86 -16.54 -8.37
CA GLN A 3 11.61 -15.79 -8.19
C GLN A 3 11.40 -14.95 -9.45
N LEU A 4 10.37 -15.27 -10.24
CA LEU A 4 10.03 -14.46 -11.41
C LEU A 4 9.53 -13.11 -10.88
N LYS A 5 10.12 -12.03 -11.37
CA LYS A 5 9.71 -10.68 -10.99
C LYS A 5 8.35 -10.38 -11.61
N THR A 6 7.45 -9.76 -10.85
CA THR A 6 6.20 -9.22 -11.38
C THR A 6 6.49 -8.36 -12.59
N SER A 7 5.84 -8.69 -13.71
CA SER A 7 6.15 -8.12 -15.02
C SER A 7 5.03 -7.19 -15.52
N ALA A 8 3.89 -7.14 -14.85
CA ALA A 8 2.85 -6.14 -15.02
C ALA A 8 1.93 -6.10 -13.80
N LEU A 9 1.28 -4.95 -13.59
CA LEU A 9 0.23 -4.75 -12.60
C LEU A 9 -1.08 -4.37 -13.30
N VAL A 10 -2.13 -5.17 -13.10
CA VAL A 10 -3.49 -4.84 -13.53
C VAL A 10 -4.22 -4.18 -12.37
N VAL A 11 -4.87 -3.05 -12.60
CA VAL A 11 -5.60 -2.31 -11.58
C VAL A 11 -7.10 -2.32 -11.92
N LEU A 12 -7.88 -3.00 -11.08
CA LEU A 12 -9.33 -3.06 -11.13
C LEU A 12 -9.91 -1.97 -10.24
N ASP A 13 -10.30 -0.85 -10.87
CA ASP A 13 -10.77 0.35 -10.20
C ASP A 13 -12.29 0.51 -10.31
N PRO A 14 -13.08 0.08 -9.31
CA PRO A 14 -14.54 0.22 -9.36
C PRO A 14 -15.00 1.68 -9.26
N ALA A 15 -14.15 2.59 -8.81
CA ALA A 15 -14.47 4.02 -8.69
C ALA A 15 -14.28 4.78 -10.01
N GLY A 16 -13.65 4.18 -11.03
CA GLY A 16 -13.42 4.86 -12.32
C GLY A 16 -12.60 6.14 -12.17
N THR A 17 -11.64 6.13 -11.25
CA THR A 17 -10.75 7.24 -10.90
C THR A 17 -9.89 7.69 -12.09
N ALA A 18 -9.63 6.78 -13.03
CA ALA A 18 -9.04 7.08 -14.32
C ALA A 18 -10.08 7.59 -15.32
N ALA A 19 -9.90 8.79 -15.86
CA ALA A 19 -10.72 9.25 -16.99
C ALA A 19 -10.45 8.36 -18.20
N HIS A 20 -11.45 7.58 -18.64
CA HIS A 20 -11.40 6.71 -19.82
C HIS A 20 -10.20 5.74 -19.84
N GLY A 21 -9.87 5.14 -18.69
CA GLY A 21 -8.75 4.19 -18.57
C GLY A 21 -7.35 4.81 -18.66
N SER A 22 -7.23 6.15 -18.66
CA SER A 22 -5.93 6.82 -18.61
C SER A 22 -5.31 6.75 -17.22
N LEU A 23 -4.03 6.37 -17.15
CA LEU A 23 -3.30 6.21 -15.90
C LEU A 23 -3.32 7.52 -15.06
N PRO A 24 -3.82 7.50 -13.81
CA PRO A 24 -3.81 8.68 -12.96
C PRO A 24 -2.39 9.19 -12.71
N ALA A 25 -2.25 10.51 -12.50
CA ALA A 25 -0.93 11.13 -12.33
C ALA A 25 -0.12 10.56 -11.15
N THR A 26 -0.81 10.16 -10.07
CA THR A 26 -0.20 9.55 -8.87
C THR A 26 0.49 8.22 -9.17
N TRP A 27 0.10 7.53 -10.24
CA TRP A 27 0.63 6.22 -10.61
C TRP A 27 1.82 6.27 -11.59
N ARG A 28 2.14 7.46 -12.14
CA ARG A 28 3.17 7.59 -13.18
C ARG A 28 4.57 7.19 -12.72
N ALA A 29 4.90 7.45 -11.44
CA ALA A 29 6.18 7.04 -10.87
C ALA A 29 6.31 5.51 -10.82
N LEU A 30 5.29 4.83 -10.28
CA LEU A 30 5.23 3.36 -10.26
C LEU A 30 5.28 2.77 -11.69
N ALA A 31 4.53 3.38 -12.62
CA ALA A 31 4.45 2.91 -14.00
C ALA A 31 5.78 3.03 -14.78
N ALA A 32 6.75 3.80 -14.28
CA ALA A 32 8.10 3.82 -14.83
C ALA A 32 8.90 2.54 -14.46
N SER A 33 8.52 1.85 -13.38
CA SER A 33 9.19 0.66 -12.86
C SER A 33 8.51 -0.65 -13.25
N VAL A 34 7.19 -0.64 -13.39
CA VAL A 34 6.38 -1.80 -13.78
C VAL A 34 5.27 -1.36 -14.73
N PRO A 35 4.99 -2.08 -15.84
CA PRO A 35 3.83 -1.78 -16.68
C PRO A 35 2.53 -1.82 -15.86
N VAL A 36 1.75 -0.74 -15.92
CA VAL A 36 0.45 -0.63 -15.23
C VAL A 36 -0.67 -0.62 -16.26
N VAL A 37 -1.56 -1.59 -16.13
CA VAL A 37 -2.77 -1.77 -16.94
C VAL A 37 -3.96 -1.36 -16.08
N TRP A 38 -4.41 -0.12 -16.24
CA TRP A 38 -5.63 0.35 -15.58
C TRP A 38 -6.85 -0.16 -16.34
N SER A 39 -7.79 -0.81 -15.66
CA SER A 39 -9.04 -1.25 -16.29
C SER A 39 -10.06 -0.13 -16.31
N ASP A 40 -10.83 -0.03 -17.39
CA ASP A 40 -12.06 0.76 -17.36
C ASP A 40 -13.12 0.03 -16.50
N PRO A 41 -13.97 0.70 -15.71
CA PRO A 41 -15.04 0.02 -14.97
C PRO A 41 -16.02 -0.78 -15.85
N ALA A 42 -16.14 -0.43 -17.13
CA ALA A 42 -16.95 -1.18 -18.10
C ALA A 42 -16.21 -2.35 -18.75
N GLU A 43 -14.88 -2.44 -18.61
CA GLU A 43 -14.05 -3.54 -19.08
C GLU A 43 -14.21 -4.74 -18.13
N SER A 44 -14.26 -5.96 -18.69
CA SER A 44 -14.25 -7.14 -17.82
C SER A 44 -12.84 -7.33 -17.23
N PRO A 45 -12.71 -7.81 -15.98
CA PRO A 45 -11.40 -8.11 -15.41
C PRO A 45 -10.56 -9.09 -16.25
N GLY A 46 -11.22 -10.05 -16.90
CA GLY A 46 -10.58 -11.00 -17.81
C GLY A 46 -9.95 -10.32 -19.03
N ASP A 47 -10.64 -9.36 -19.63
CA ASP A 47 -10.11 -8.60 -20.77
C ASP A 47 -8.91 -7.74 -20.36
N ALA A 48 -8.97 -7.11 -19.17
CA ALA A 48 -7.85 -6.34 -18.64
C ALA A 48 -6.60 -7.21 -18.39
N VAL A 49 -6.78 -8.41 -17.83
CA VAL A 49 -5.68 -9.39 -17.64
C VAL A 49 -5.17 -9.91 -18.99
N ALA A 50 -6.05 -10.21 -19.94
CA ALA A 50 -5.66 -10.66 -21.27
C ALA A 50 -4.84 -9.60 -22.02
N ARG A 51 -5.21 -8.32 -21.90
CA ARG A 51 -4.44 -7.19 -22.45
C ARG A 51 -3.06 -7.11 -21.82
N ALA A 52 -2.96 -7.15 -20.49
CA ALA A 52 -1.67 -7.16 -19.80
C ALA A 52 -0.81 -8.37 -20.20
N ALA A 53 -1.42 -9.53 -20.39
CA ALA A 53 -0.73 -10.74 -20.83
C ALA A 53 -0.25 -10.67 -22.29
N GLY A 54 -0.92 -9.90 -23.15
CA GLY A 54 -0.46 -9.61 -24.50
C GLY A 54 0.73 -8.65 -24.55
N GLU A 55 0.87 -7.79 -23.56
CA GLU A 55 1.93 -6.77 -23.47
C GLU A 55 3.16 -7.24 -22.69
N SER A 56 3.05 -8.31 -21.90
CA SER A 56 4.11 -8.81 -21.02
C SER A 56 4.22 -10.32 -21.03
N THR A 57 5.43 -10.87 -21.05
CA THR A 57 5.65 -12.33 -21.03
C THR A 57 5.73 -12.92 -19.62
N GLY A 58 5.89 -12.09 -18.57
CA GLY A 58 6.04 -12.56 -17.20
C GLY A 58 4.74 -12.63 -16.40
N ARG A 59 4.85 -12.89 -15.09
CA ARG A 59 3.69 -13.00 -14.19
C ARG A 59 3.10 -11.63 -13.87
N ILE A 60 1.82 -11.61 -13.54
CA ILE A 60 0.98 -10.42 -13.38
C ILE A 60 0.47 -10.36 -11.95
N ALA A 61 0.54 -9.19 -11.33
CA ALA A 61 -0.21 -8.88 -10.12
C ALA A 61 -1.53 -8.20 -10.48
N VAL A 62 -2.60 -8.49 -9.73
CA VAL A 62 -3.91 -7.83 -9.87
C VAL A 62 -4.19 -7.05 -8.59
N LEU A 63 -4.36 -5.74 -8.68
CA LEU A 63 -4.81 -4.87 -7.59
C LEU A 63 -6.29 -4.59 -7.74
N ALA A 64 -7.05 -4.74 -6.66
CA ALA A 64 -8.48 -4.45 -6.64
C ALA A 64 -8.89 -3.75 -5.34
N ALA A 65 -9.82 -2.80 -5.46
CA ALA A 65 -10.42 -2.12 -4.32
C ALA A 65 -11.89 -2.52 -4.13
N GLY A 66 -12.37 -2.55 -2.90
CA GLY A 66 -13.81 -2.62 -2.62
C GLY A 66 -14.51 -3.82 -3.25
N THR A 67 -15.60 -3.55 -3.97
CA THR A 67 -16.41 -4.55 -4.69
C THR A 67 -15.67 -5.26 -5.83
N ALA A 68 -14.53 -4.72 -6.30
CA ALA A 68 -13.70 -5.37 -7.31
C ALA A 68 -12.87 -6.54 -6.76
N ALA A 69 -12.76 -6.70 -5.43
CA ALA A 69 -12.02 -7.78 -4.79
C ALA A 69 -12.51 -9.18 -5.21
N GLU A 70 -13.82 -9.36 -5.26
CA GLU A 70 -14.45 -10.63 -5.62
C GLU A 70 -14.22 -10.99 -7.11
N PRO A 71 -14.46 -10.09 -8.09
CA PRO A 71 -14.03 -10.30 -9.47
C PRO A 71 -12.53 -10.57 -9.64
N ALA A 72 -11.67 -9.96 -8.81
CA ALA A 72 -10.23 -10.20 -8.85
C ALA A 72 -9.86 -11.65 -8.50
N LEU A 73 -10.52 -12.26 -7.51
CA LEU A 73 -10.32 -13.67 -7.18
C LEU A 73 -10.75 -14.59 -8.34
N ARG A 74 -11.86 -14.26 -9.00
CA ARG A 74 -12.38 -15.07 -10.13
C ARG A 74 -11.43 -15.04 -11.32
N VAL A 75 -10.98 -13.85 -11.73
CA VAL A 75 -10.05 -13.75 -12.87
C VAL A 75 -8.70 -14.40 -12.55
N ALA A 76 -8.25 -14.33 -11.29
CA ALA A 76 -7.03 -15.02 -10.87
C ALA A 76 -7.17 -16.55 -10.99
N ALA A 77 -8.34 -17.10 -10.66
CA ALA A 77 -8.63 -18.53 -10.80
C ALA A 77 -8.76 -18.97 -12.27
N GLU A 78 -9.16 -18.07 -13.17
CA GLU A 78 -9.19 -18.32 -14.62
C GLU A 78 -7.79 -18.28 -15.25
N TRP A 79 -6.86 -17.54 -14.65
CA TRP A 79 -5.51 -17.30 -15.19
C TRP A 79 -4.36 -17.64 -14.21
N PRO A 80 -4.34 -18.83 -13.58
CA PRO A 80 -3.38 -19.16 -12.52
C PRO A 80 -1.91 -19.25 -13.00
N ASP A 81 -1.71 -19.47 -14.30
CA ASP A 81 -0.37 -19.48 -14.92
C ASP A 81 0.17 -18.07 -15.19
N ARG A 82 -0.71 -17.07 -15.23
CA ARG A 82 -0.35 -15.68 -15.56
C ARG A 82 -0.41 -14.78 -14.34
N VAL A 83 -1.44 -14.92 -13.51
CA VAL A 83 -1.56 -14.17 -12.27
C VAL A 83 -0.68 -14.85 -11.20
N GLU A 84 0.12 -14.08 -10.48
CA GLU A 84 0.86 -14.59 -9.31
C GLU A 84 0.31 -14.11 -8.00
N ARG A 85 -0.41 -12.99 -8.00
CA ARG A 85 -0.92 -12.40 -6.79
C ARG A 85 -2.13 -11.51 -7.03
N VAL A 86 -3.04 -11.50 -6.06
CA VAL A 86 -4.12 -10.54 -5.91
C VAL A 86 -3.85 -9.66 -4.69
N LEU A 87 -3.84 -8.35 -4.88
CA LEU A 87 -3.65 -7.31 -3.87
C LEU A 87 -4.99 -6.62 -3.61
N LEU A 88 -5.43 -6.59 -2.36
CA LEU A 88 -6.77 -6.11 -2.01
C LEU A 88 -6.72 -4.86 -1.14
N VAL A 89 -7.49 -3.84 -1.53
CA VAL A 89 -7.70 -2.62 -0.76
C VAL A 89 -9.15 -2.56 -0.31
N ASP A 90 -9.40 -2.54 1.00
CA ASP A 90 -10.77 -2.49 1.55
C ASP A 90 -11.74 -3.49 0.91
N PRO A 91 -11.43 -4.80 0.87
CA PRO A 91 -12.23 -5.74 0.09
C PRO A 91 -13.67 -5.82 0.59
N GLY A 92 -14.62 -5.81 -0.34
CA GLY A 92 -16.06 -5.82 -0.04
C GLY A 92 -16.64 -4.46 0.37
N ALA A 93 -15.81 -3.42 0.56
CA ALA A 93 -16.30 -2.07 0.76
C ALA A 93 -16.91 -1.50 -0.55
N ASP A 94 -17.92 -0.67 -0.39
CA ASP A 94 -18.55 0.10 -1.47
C ASP A 94 -18.74 1.56 -1.05
N GLY A 95 -19.17 2.41 -1.99
CA GLY A 95 -19.42 3.83 -1.72
C GLY A 95 -20.54 4.12 -0.71
N GLY A 96 -21.26 3.10 -0.22
CA GLY A 96 -22.22 3.18 0.88
C GLY A 96 -21.60 2.90 2.25
N THR A 97 -20.33 2.49 2.32
CA THR A 97 -19.63 2.22 3.58
C THR A 97 -19.45 3.52 4.36
N ALA A 98 -19.87 3.53 5.63
CA ALA A 98 -19.89 4.76 6.40
C ALA A 98 -18.47 5.35 6.58
N PRO A 99 -18.27 6.67 6.36
CA PRO A 99 -16.98 7.30 6.55
C PRO A 99 -16.58 7.31 8.03
N GLY A 100 -15.28 7.43 8.28
CA GLY A 100 -14.74 7.63 9.62
C GLY A 100 -14.62 6.36 10.47
N LYS A 101 -14.75 5.18 9.86
CA LYS A 101 -14.56 3.89 10.53
C LYS A 101 -13.39 3.14 9.90
N PRO A 102 -12.46 2.61 10.73
CA PRO A 102 -11.46 1.68 10.23
C PRO A 102 -12.15 0.44 9.64
N THR A 103 -11.64 -0.03 8.52
CA THR A 103 -12.17 -1.20 7.79
C THR A 103 -11.33 -2.45 7.98
N GLN A 104 -10.22 -2.39 8.74
CA GLN A 104 -9.31 -3.52 8.96
C GLN A 104 -10.05 -4.81 9.38
N ALA A 105 -10.89 -4.72 10.40
CA ALA A 105 -11.66 -5.88 10.87
C ALA A 105 -12.65 -6.41 9.82
N ALA A 106 -13.22 -5.53 8.99
CA ALA A 106 -14.10 -5.92 7.90
C ALA A 106 -13.31 -6.60 6.76
N GLY A 107 -12.13 -6.08 6.43
CA GLY A 107 -11.21 -6.69 5.46
C GLY A 107 -10.73 -8.07 5.92
N GLU A 108 -10.37 -8.23 7.19
CA GLU A 108 -10.00 -9.51 7.77
C GLU A 108 -11.17 -10.51 7.78
N ALA A 109 -12.37 -10.05 8.14
CA ALA A 109 -13.57 -10.87 8.09
C ALA A 109 -13.91 -11.30 6.65
N TRP A 110 -13.72 -10.40 5.67
CA TRP A 110 -13.86 -10.74 4.26
C TRP A 110 -12.84 -11.81 3.85
N MET A 111 -11.56 -11.64 4.23
CA MET A 111 -10.50 -12.62 3.93
C MET A 111 -10.76 -13.98 4.57
N ALA A 112 -11.33 -14.03 5.78
CA ALA A 112 -11.74 -15.25 6.45
C ALA A 112 -12.94 -15.91 5.76
N GLY A 113 -13.92 -15.11 5.32
CA GLY A 113 -15.08 -15.59 4.56
C GLY A 113 -14.72 -16.19 3.19
N HIS A 114 -13.57 -15.82 2.63
CA HIS A 114 -13.06 -16.32 1.35
C HIS A 114 -11.86 -17.27 1.51
N ALA A 115 -11.68 -17.88 2.69
CA ALA A 115 -10.54 -18.74 2.99
C ALA A 115 -10.39 -19.91 2.00
N ASP A 116 -11.49 -20.58 1.63
CA ASP A 116 -11.46 -21.71 0.69
C ASP A 116 -11.02 -21.29 -0.72
N ALA A 117 -11.54 -20.17 -1.22
CA ALA A 117 -11.15 -19.62 -2.52
C ALA A 117 -9.67 -19.22 -2.52
N ARG A 118 -9.18 -18.61 -1.44
CA ARG A 118 -7.78 -18.24 -1.27
C ARG A 118 -6.86 -19.45 -1.18
N ALA A 119 -7.28 -20.51 -0.49
CA ALA A 119 -6.52 -21.75 -0.42
C ALA A 119 -6.38 -22.40 -1.82
N ALA A 120 -7.46 -22.47 -2.59
CA ALA A 120 -7.43 -22.99 -3.96
C ALA A 120 -6.54 -22.15 -4.91
N LEU A 121 -6.55 -20.82 -4.75
CA LEU A 121 -5.66 -19.92 -5.48
C LEU A 121 -4.19 -20.16 -5.09
N LEU A 122 -3.90 -20.29 -3.80
CA LEU A 122 -2.55 -20.55 -3.31
C LEU A 122 -2.00 -21.89 -3.80
N ASP A 123 -2.83 -22.93 -3.81
CA ASP A 123 -2.50 -24.25 -4.37
C ASP A 123 -2.19 -24.17 -5.87
N SER A 124 -2.75 -23.17 -6.57
CA SER A 124 -2.47 -22.86 -7.97
C SER A 124 -1.29 -21.89 -8.15
N GLY A 125 -0.61 -21.51 -7.06
CA GLY A 125 0.52 -20.58 -7.09
C GLY A 125 0.15 -19.10 -7.16
N VAL A 126 -1.09 -18.75 -6.78
CA VAL A 126 -1.58 -17.37 -6.68
C VAL A 126 -1.76 -16.97 -5.23
N ASP A 127 -1.00 -15.97 -4.79
CA ASP A 127 -1.14 -15.42 -3.44
C ASP A 127 -2.26 -14.37 -3.36
N VAL A 128 -2.92 -14.24 -2.21
CA VAL A 128 -3.96 -13.22 -2.00
C VAL A 128 -3.67 -12.46 -0.73
N VAL A 129 -3.40 -11.17 -0.89
CA VAL A 129 -2.87 -10.28 0.14
C VAL A 129 -3.89 -9.16 0.42
N LEU A 130 -4.24 -8.99 1.69
CA LEU A 130 -4.90 -7.78 2.17
C LEU A 130 -3.84 -6.68 2.26
N LEU A 131 -3.85 -5.77 1.29
CA LEU A 131 -2.79 -4.80 1.07
C LEU A 131 -2.96 -3.55 1.94
N ALA A 132 -4.16 -2.99 1.96
CA ALA A 132 -4.46 -1.78 2.71
C ALA A 132 -5.93 -1.73 3.13
N CYS A 133 -6.16 -1.05 4.25
CA CYS A 133 -7.50 -0.78 4.77
C CYS A 133 -7.61 0.69 5.16
N SER A 134 -8.78 1.28 4.93
CA SER A 134 -9.17 2.58 5.47
C SER A 134 -8.97 2.61 6.99
N THR A 135 -8.40 3.70 7.49
CA THR A 135 -8.10 3.89 8.91
C THR A 135 -9.25 4.58 9.66
N GLY A 136 -10.23 5.12 8.93
CA GLY A 136 -11.29 5.98 9.46
C GLY A 136 -10.80 7.40 9.81
N GLY A 137 -9.54 7.73 9.55
CA GLY A 137 -8.96 9.03 9.87
C GLY A 137 -9.14 10.07 8.76
N ALA A 138 -8.79 11.33 9.05
CA ALA A 138 -8.82 12.42 8.07
C ALA A 138 -7.93 12.18 6.83
N ARG A 139 -6.98 11.22 6.91
CA ARG A 139 -6.09 10.85 5.80
C ARG A 139 -6.81 10.10 4.68
N ASP A 140 -7.83 9.31 5.00
CA ASP A 140 -8.59 8.53 4.01
C ASP A 140 -9.34 9.45 3.01
N ARG A 141 -9.71 10.66 3.46
CA ARG A 141 -10.37 11.76 2.71
C ARG A 141 -11.75 11.47 2.11
N ILE A 142 -12.10 10.22 1.86
CA ILE A 142 -13.38 9.75 1.33
C ILE A 142 -13.85 8.51 2.11
N PRO A 143 -15.13 8.11 1.98
CA PRO A 143 -15.57 6.82 2.47
C PRO A 143 -14.80 5.68 1.79
N PRO A 144 -14.66 4.52 2.47
CA PRO A 144 -14.03 3.33 1.86
C PRO A 144 -14.70 2.93 0.53
N PRO A 145 -13.97 2.30 -0.39
CA PRO A 145 -12.55 1.91 -0.27
C PRO A 145 -11.59 3.11 -0.37
N LEU A 146 -10.38 2.96 0.18
CA LEU A 146 -9.29 3.92 0.00
C LEU A 146 -9.09 4.17 -1.50
N PRO A 147 -8.90 5.44 -1.91
CA PRO A 147 -8.55 5.74 -3.29
C PRO A 147 -7.29 4.98 -3.69
N LEU A 148 -7.29 4.36 -4.86
CA LEU A 148 -6.11 3.64 -5.36
C LEU A 148 -4.91 4.59 -5.59
N GLY A 149 -5.14 5.89 -5.73
CA GLY A 149 -4.08 6.91 -5.76
C GLY A 149 -3.59 7.38 -4.37
N HIS A 150 -4.08 6.80 -3.27
CA HIS A 150 -3.67 7.17 -1.91
C HIS A 150 -2.19 6.79 -1.68
N PRO A 151 -1.38 7.65 -1.02
CA PRO A 151 0.05 7.40 -0.82
C PRO A 151 0.33 6.07 -0.10
N ASP A 152 -0.47 5.73 0.91
CA ASP A 152 -0.28 4.48 1.66
C ASP A 152 -0.58 3.24 0.79
N VAL A 153 -1.52 3.35 -0.17
CA VAL A 153 -1.79 2.27 -1.14
C VAL A 153 -0.61 2.11 -2.09
N LEU A 154 -0.09 3.21 -2.64
CA LEU A 154 1.06 3.18 -3.54
C LEU A 154 2.31 2.62 -2.86
N ALA A 155 2.61 3.07 -1.64
CA ALA A 155 3.73 2.56 -0.86
C ALA A 155 3.59 1.06 -0.55
N ALA A 156 2.39 0.59 -0.23
CA ALA A 156 2.13 -0.82 -0.01
C ALA A 156 2.31 -1.65 -1.30
N VAL A 157 1.83 -1.16 -2.45
CA VAL A 157 2.07 -1.81 -3.76
C VAL A 157 3.57 -1.90 -4.05
N GLU A 158 4.32 -0.81 -3.87
CA GLU A 158 5.77 -0.80 -4.11
C GLU A 158 6.53 -1.81 -3.25
N ALA A 159 6.19 -1.88 -1.97
CA ALA A 159 6.76 -2.85 -1.05
C ALA A 159 6.43 -4.29 -1.49
N GLU A 160 5.16 -4.55 -1.81
CA GLU A 160 4.69 -5.90 -2.15
C GLU A 160 5.23 -6.40 -3.50
N LEU A 161 5.49 -5.49 -4.44
CA LEU A 161 6.13 -5.80 -5.73
C LEU A 161 7.68 -5.81 -5.66
N GLY A 162 8.26 -5.50 -4.50
CA GLY A 162 9.72 -5.42 -4.31
C GLY A 162 10.36 -4.33 -5.18
N LEU A 163 9.66 -3.22 -5.39
CA LEU A 163 10.11 -2.07 -6.18
C LEU A 163 10.80 -0.99 -5.34
N GLY A 164 10.71 -1.07 -4.01
CA GLY A 164 11.52 -0.26 -3.10
C GLY A 164 13.02 -0.54 -3.27
N GLU A 165 13.84 0.51 -3.20
CA GLU A 165 15.29 0.43 -3.39
C GLU A 165 15.91 -0.75 -2.64
N ARG A 166 16.57 -1.66 -3.38
CA ARG A 166 17.65 -2.49 -2.81
C ARG A 166 18.85 -1.59 -2.51
N ALA A 167 18.72 -0.71 -1.53
CA ALA A 167 19.83 0.08 -1.00
C ALA A 167 20.49 -0.64 0.17
N ILE A 168 20.93 -1.89 0.00
CA ILE A 168 21.95 -2.48 0.86
C ILE A 168 22.78 -3.47 0.04
N GLY A 169 23.90 -3.00 -0.52
CA GLY A 169 24.84 -3.90 -1.20
C GLY A 169 25.75 -3.25 -2.22
N ASP A 170 26.44 -2.15 -1.87
CA ASP A 170 27.87 -2.03 -2.18
C ASP A 170 28.50 -0.86 -1.39
N SER A 171 29.02 -1.16 -0.20
CA SER A 171 30.00 -0.30 0.49
C SER A 171 30.81 -1.20 1.39
N ALA A 172 31.93 -1.67 0.84
CA ALA A 172 32.99 -2.29 1.59
C ALA A 172 33.52 -1.30 2.66
N GLY A 173 33.50 -1.76 3.91
CA GLY A 173 34.48 -1.39 4.94
C GLY A 173 34.33 -0.01 5.57
N ILE A 174 33.57 0.05 6.67
CA ILE A 174 33.99 0.80 7.87
C ILE A 174 33.27 0.24 9.09
N GLY A 175 34.09 -0.23 10.04
CA GLY A 175 33.91 -0.16 11.49
C GLY A 175 32.57 -0.59 12.09
N GLU A 176 32.64 -1.70 12.82
CA GLU A 176 31.79 -2.06 13.95
C GLU A 176 31.27 -0.83 14.72
N ASN A 177 29.95 -0.67 14.76
CA ASN A 177 29.25 -0.15 15.93
C ASN A 177 27.81 -0.70 15.88
N GLU A 178 27.55 -1.64 16.78
CA GLU A 178 26.22 -2.15 17.07
C GLU A 178 25.30 -1.01 17.51
N PRO A 179 24.06 -0.90 16.99
CA PRO A 179 23.07 -0.01 17.57
C PRO A 179 22.45 -0.69 18.80
N THR A 180 22.82 -0.22 19.99
CA THR A 180 22.10 -0.54 21.22
C THR A 180 20.71 0.09 21.14
N VAL A 181 19.70 -0.78 21.06
CA VAL A 181 18.29 -0.44 21.32
C VAL A 181 18.16 -0.01 22.78
N GLY A 182 17.65 1.20 23.03
CA GLY A 182 16.95 1.50 24.29
C GLY A 182 17.32 2.76 25.07
N GLU A 183 17.45 3.94 24.45
CA GLU A 183 17.37 5.20 25.22
C GLU A 183 16.47 6.21 24.52
N GLU A 184 15.36 6.56 25.17
CA GLU A 184 14.51 7.69 24.76
C GLU A 184 15.35 8.97 24.76
N PRO A 185 15.26 9.82 23.73
CA PRO A 185 16.05 11.05 23.64
C PRO A 185 15.76 11.95 24.85
N ARG A 186 16.78 12.29 25.63
CA ARG A 186 16.64 13.21 26.77
C ARG A 186 16.90 14.63 26.30
N VAL A 187 16.18 15.59 26.87
CA VAL A 187 16.31 17.02 26.51
C VAL A 187 17.74 17.54 26.68
N ASP A 188 18.51 16.98 27.61
CA ASP A 188 19.89 17.35 27.88
C ASP A 188 20.87 16.91 26.78
N ASP A 189 20.44 16.06 25.84
CA ASP A 189 21.25 15.61 24.71
C ASP A 189 21.28 16.64 23.57
N PHE A 190 20.49 17.71 23.65
CA PHE A 190 20.33 18.72 22.61
C PHE A 190 20.68 20.11 23.13
N ALA A 191 21.60 20.79 22.44
CA ALA A 191 21.98 22.16 22.75
C ALA A 191 20.94 23.20 22.29
N ASP A 192 20.08 22.80 21.35
CA ASP A 192 19.01 23.61 20.78
C ASP A 192 17.66 22.87 20.92
N PRO A 193 16.64 23.48 21.54
CA PRO A 193 15.33 22.87 21.72
C PRO A 193 14.57 22.63 20.41
N ASP A 194 14.87 23.36 19.32
CA ASP A 194 14.24 23.11 18.02
C ASP A 194 14.74 21.79 17.39
N ASP A 195 16.02 21.45 17.60
CA ASP A 195 16.60 20.16 17.16
C ASP A 195 16.00 18.97 17.92
N PHE A 196 15.66 19.16 19.20
CA PHE A 196 14.94 18.15 19.98
C PHE A 196 13.51 17.96 19.45
N ALA A 197 12.79 19.04 19.18
CA ALA A 197 11.41 19.00 18.67
C ALA A 197 11.30 18.30 17.31
N ASP A 198 12.25 18.56 16.41
CA ASP A 198 12.37 17.87 15.12
C ASP A 198 12.70 16.38 15.29
N ALA A 199 13.50 16.02 16.30
CA ALA A 199 13.87 14.64 16.57
C ALA A 199 12.74 13.79 17.19
N VAL A 200 11.86 14.37 18.02
CA VAL A 200 10.78 13.64 18.69
C VAL A 200 9.44 13.67 17.95
N GLY A 201 9.26 14.57 16.99
CA GLY A 201 8.08 14.57 16.10
C GLY A 201 6.74 14.74 16.82
N VAL A 202 6.68 15.53 17.89
CA VAL A 202 5.46 15.73 18.70
C VAL A 202 5.16 17.23 18.84
N ASP A 203 3.90 17.61 18.64
CA ASP A 203 3.39 18.91 19.09
C ASP A 203 3.64 19.04 20.61
N PRO A 204 4.32 20.10 21.08
CA PRO A 204 4.68 20.21 22.50
C PRO A 204 3.43 20.30 23.37
N THR A 205 3.44 19.58 24.48
CA THR A 205 2.33 19.63 25.44
C THR A 205 2.25 21.02 26.09
N PRO A 206 1.06 21.46 26.55
CA PRO A 206 0.90 22.77 27.18
C PRO A 206 1.86 23.04 28.35
N GLY A 207 2.27 22.01 29.10
CA GLY A 207 3.25 22.14 30.19
C GLY A 207 4.67 22.44 29.70
N GLN A 208 5.09 21.85 28.58
CA GLN A 208 6.41 22.12 27.98
C GLN A 208 6.50 23.54 27.40
N VAL A 209 5.37 24.09 26.91
CA VAL A 209 5.29 25.49 26.45
C VAL A 209 5.43 26.47 27.63
N ASP A 210 4.86 26.16 28.79
CA ASP A 210 4.96 27.01 29.98
C ASP A 210 6.37 26.99 30.60
N ASP A 211 7.05 25.84 30.60
CA ASP A 211 8.44 25.74 31.07
C ASP A 211 9.41 26.49 30.13
N TYR A 212 9.21 26.44 28.81
CA TYR A 212 10.01 27.20 27.84
C TYR A 212 9.82 28.71 28.01
N ARG A 213 8.58 29.18 28.21
CA ARG A 213 8.28 30.60 28.45
C ARG A 213 9.00 31.11 29.70
N LYS A 214 9.01 30.30 30.77
CA LYS A 214 9.69 30.65 32.02
C LYS A 214 11.22 30.72 31.85
N HIS A 215 11.80 29.91 30.98
CA HIS A 215 13.25 29.89 30.75
C HIS A 215 13.75 31.06 29.90
N THR A 216 12.90 31.62 29.03
CA THR A 216 13.25 32.76 28.17
C THR A 216 13.06 34.12 28.84
N GLU A 217 12.22 34.20 29.88
CA GLU A 217 11.99 35.44 30.64
C GLU A 217 13.09 35.72 31.69
N ASP A 218 13.94 34.72 32.02
CA ASP A 218 15.06 34.84 32.98
C ASP A 218 16.45 35.03 32.30
N ARG A 219 16.52 35.28 30.98
CA ARG A 219 17.75 35.63 30.22
C ARG A 219 17.79 37.10 29.81
#